data_AF-A0A3M8CIN1-F1
#
_entry.id   AF-A0A3M8CIN1-F1
#
_cell.length_a   1.000
_cell.length_b   1.000
_cell.length_c   1.000
_cell.angle_alpha   90.00
_cell.angle_beta   90.00
_cell.angle_gamma   90.00
#
_symmetry.space_group_name_H-M   'P 1'
#
loop_
_entity.id
_entity.type
_entity.pdbx_description
1 polymer ?
#
loop_
_entity_poly.entity_id
_entity_poly.type
_entity_poly.pdbx_seq_one_letter_code
_entity_poly.pdbx_strand_id
1 'polypeptide(L)'
;MKIISFHQETPFGEILRDLQGKIRSQKEKKPWRSFDDMSCMCVNQQVYRLIQKHCERYKATVEENLTIKLHAEEEIPWGVKYVGAQRRWKKGKGAGVKIGVIDTGISRDHFELKNRVKGGVDFVRGRQNGHGTHVAGIIVAEMNQRGIVGVSPESHIYDIRAFDEEGKSSLATILRAINWSIENGMDIVNMSFGMPQYSEALARVIKKANDRGVVMVASAGNNGGEVEYPARYDGVVGVSAIDQNGNLASFSSRGKGADRRAPGVDILSTWPGNQFRKLNGTSMAAPHVTGLMALQMARRIKVKATTV
;
A
#
# COMPACT_ATOMS: atom_id res chain seq x y z
N MET A 1 -29.85 -1.88 -15.72
CA MET A 1 -31.24 -1.58 -15.27
C MET A 1 -31.55 -0.17 -15.73
N LYS A 2 -32.81 0.16 -15.97
CA LYS A 2 -33.25 1.50 -16.38
C LYS A 2 -34.03 2.15 -15.26
N ILE A 3 -33.83 3.45 -15.06
CA ILE A 3 -34.70 4.28 -14.23
C ILE A 3 -35.65 5.00 -15.18
N ILE A 4 -36.95 4.93 -14.91
CA ILE A 4 -37.99 5.57 -15.71
C ILE A 4 -38.74 6.51 -14.79
N SER A 5 -38.73 7.79 -15.11
CA SER A 5 -39.37 8.87 -14.34
C SER A 5 -40.52 9.46 -15.13
N PHE A 6 -41.70 9.55 -14.52
CA PHE A 6 -42.94 9.98 -15.17
C PHE A 6 -43.33 11.39 -14.71
N HIS A 7 -43.83 12.20 -15.64
CA HIS A 7 -44.32 13.54 -15.31
C HIS A 7 -45.72 13.48 -14.68
N GLN A 8 -46.01 14.43 -13.78
CA GLN A 8 -47.17 14.43 -12.88
C GLN A 8 -48.54 14.70 -13.55
N GLU A 9 -48.64 14.69 -14.89
CA GLU A 9 -49.92 14.89 -15.61
C GLU A 9 -50.86 13.69 -15.46
N THR A 10 -50.34 12.49 -15.17
CA THR A 10 -51.12 11.27 -14.95
C THR A 10 -50.76 10.64 -13.61
N PRO A 11 -51.74 10.24 -12.76
CA PRO A 11 -51.45 9.58 -11.50
C PRO A 11 -50.57 8.34 -11.70
N PHE A 12 -49.45 8.25 -10.99
CA PHE A 12 -48.48 7.17 -11.19
C PHE A 12 -49.07 5.76 -10.99
N GLY A 13 -50.04 5.61 -10.09
CA GLY A 13 -50.78 4.36 -9.91
C GLY A 13 -51.57 3.91 -11.15
N GLU A 14 -52.06 4.84 -11.97
CA GLU A 14 -52.71 4.52 -13.24
C GLU A 14 -51.70 4.04 -14.28
N ILE A 15 -50.55 4.70 -14.35
CA ILE A 15 -49.43 4.33 -15.22
C ILE A 15 -48.96 2.91 -14.88
N LEU A 16 -48.76 2.60 -13.59
CA LEU A 16 -48.36 1.27 -13.15
C LEU A 16 -49.37 0.18 -13.55
N ARG A 17 -50.67 0.47 -13.47
CA ARG A 17 -51.73 -0.47 -13.90
C ARG A 17 -51.71 -0.72 -15.41
N ASP A 18 -51.55 0.32 -16.23
CA ASP A 18 -51.45 0.17 -17.69
C ASP A 18 -50.22 -0.68 -18.06
N LEU A 19 -49.06 -0.34 -17.52
CA LEU A 19 -47.82 -1.07 -17.77
C LEU A 19 -47.89 -2.53 -17.30
N GLN A 20 -48.53 -2.80 -16.15
CA GLN A 20 -48.70 -4.16 -15.64
C GLN A 20 -49.55 -5.02 -16.59
N GLY A 21 -50.54 -4.42 -17.24
CA GLY A 21 -51.35 -5.06 -18.26
C GLY A 21 -50.54 -5.57 -19.46
N LYS A 22 -49.35 -4.99 -19.73
CA LYS A 22 -48.50 -5.34 -20.88
C LYS A 22 -47.47 -6.43 -20.59
N ILE A 23 -47.19 -6.72 -19.32
CA ILE A 23 -46.15 -7.70 -18.92
C ILE A 23 -46.74 -9.09 -18.65
N ARG A 24 -48.07 -9.24 -18.60
CA ARG A 24 -48.81 -10.43 -18.11
C ARG A 24 -48.56 -11.79 -18.79
N SER A 25 -47.54 -11.96 -19.64
CA SER A 25 -47.19 -13.26 -20.23
C SER A 25 -45.92 -13.94 -19.68
N GLN A 26 -45.17 -13.39 -18.72
CA GLN A 26 -43.96 -14.08 -18.20
C GLN A 26 -43.80 -14.05 -16.68
N LYS A 27 -43.19 -15.13 -16.16
CA LYS A 27 -43.06 -15.66 -14.79
C LYS A 27 -42.54 -14.72 -13.67
N GLU A 28 -42.45 -13.41 -13.87
CA GLU A 28 -41.88 -12.48 -12.89
C GLU A 28 -42.94 -11.95 -11.91
N LYS A 29 -42.84 -12.36 -10.63
CA LYS A 29 -43.79 -11.96 -9.57
C LYS A 29 -43.78 -10.44 -9.26
N LYS A 30 -42.74 -9.70 -9.64
CA LYS A 30 -42.64 -8.23 -9.59
C LYS A 30 -41.64 -7.74 -10.66
N PRO A 31 -42.11 -7.23 -11.81
CA PRO A 31 -41.23 -6.88 -12.94
C PRO A 31 -40.41 -5.59 -12.72
N TRP A 32 -40.70 -4.83 -11.66
CA TRP A 32 -40.02 -3.58 -11.33
C TRP A 32 -40.01 -3.27 -9.84
N ARG A 33 -39.18 -2.31 -9.47
CA ARG A 33 -39.24 -1.60 -8.19
C ARG A 33 -39.76 -0.20 -8.43
N SER A 34 -40.87 0.19 -7.80
CA SER A 34 -41.42 1.54 -7.91
C SER A 34 -41.03 2.39 -6.70
N PHE A 35 -41.01 3.71 -6.92
CA PHE A 35 -40.88 4.74 -5.91
C PHE A 35 -42.01 5.74 -6.16
N ASP A 36 -43.13 5.51 -5.47
CA ASP A 36 -44.41 6.10 -5.85
C ASP A 36 -44.46 7.61 -5.58
N ASP A 37 -43.76 8.07 -4.54
CA ASP A 37 -43.57 9.48 -4.16
C ASP A 37 -42.82 10.29 -5.23
N MET A 38 -41.87 9.65 -5.92
CA MET A 38 -41.06 10.25 -6.98
C MET A 38 -41.62 9.97 -8.38
N SER A 39 -42.74 9.24 -8.48
CA SER A 39 -43.32 8.80 -9.76
C SER A 39 -42.27 8.15 -10.66
N CYS A 40 -41.42 7.29 -10.10
CA CYS A 40 -40.35 6.64 -10.84
C CYS A 40 -40.30 5.12 -10.57
N MET A 41 -39.71 4.39 -11.52
CA MET A 41 -39.52 2.95 -11.40
C MET A 41 -38.15 2.52 -11.92
N CYS A 42 -37.63 1.45 -11.35
CA CYS A 42 -36.44 0.77 -11.81
C CYS A 42 -36.82 -0.59 -12.41
N VAL A 43 -36.42 -0.80 -13.67
CA VAL A 43 -36.71 -2.00 -14.44
C VAL A 43 -35.44 -2.66 -14.97
N ASN A 44 -35.46 -3.98 -15.17
CA ASN A 44 -34.40 -4.64 -15.89
C ASN A 44 -34.48 -4.33 -17.41
N GLN A 45 -33.43 -4.67 -18.17
CA GLN A 45 -33.36 -4.35 -19.60
C GLN A 45 -34.43 -5.08 -20.42
N GLN A 46 -34.82 -6.30 -20.02
CA GLN A 46 -35.83 -7.09 -20.73
C GLN A 46 -37.22 -6.46 -20.56
N VAL A 47 -37.58 -6.10 -19.33
CA VAL A 47 -38.82 -5.40 -19.00
C VAL A 47 -38.89 -4.05 -19.71
N TYR A 48 -37.82 -3.26 -19.70
CA TYR A 48 -37.78 -1.98 -20.42
C TYR A 48 -38.12 -2.13 -21.90
N ARG A 49 -37.54 -3.13 -22.59
CA ARG A 49 -37.82 -3.37 -24.02
C ARG A 49 -39.29 -3.66 -24.30
N LEU A 50 -40.00 -4.29 -23.36
CA LEU A 50 -41.44 -4.58 -23.48
C LEU A 50 -42.29 -3.31 -23.30
N ILE A 51 -41.89 -2.40 -22.42
CA ILE A 51 -42.71 -1.24 -22.04
C ILE A 51 -42.28 0.09 -22.67
N GLN A 52 -41.12 0.17 -23.33
CA GLN A 52 -40.53 1.42 -23.82
C GLN A 52 -41.50 2.29 -24.65
N LYS A 53 -42.23 1.70 -25.60
CA LYS A 53 -43.21 2.42 -26.44
C LYS A 53 -44.40 2.97 -25.63
N HIS A 54 -44.73 2.31 -24.52
CA HIS A 54 -45.79 2.76 -23.61
C HIS A 54 -45.30 3.89 -22.71
N CYS A 55 -44.05 3.82 -22.24
CA CYS A 55 -43.42 4.89 -21.48
C CYS A 55 -43.36 6.22 -22.26
N GLU A 56 -43.16 6.17 -23.58
CA GLU A 56 -43.18 7.36 -24.47
C GLU A 56 -44.53 8.11 -24.42
N ARG A 57 -45.66 7.40 -24.30
CA ARG A 57 -47.00 8.01 -24.18
C ARG A 57 -47.12 8.91 -22.94
N TYR A 58 -46.43 8.53 -21.87
CA TYR A 58 -46.42 9.26 -20.60
C TYR A 58 -45.29 10.30 -20.53
N LYS A 59 -44.65 10.61 -21.67
CA LYS A 59 -43.49 11.51 -21.77
C LYS A 59 -42.38 11.13 -20.79
N ALA A 60 -42.22 9.84 -20.48
CA ALA A 60 -41.32 9.42 -19.42
C ALA A 60 -39.86 9.69 -19.80
N THR A 61 -39.08 10.18 -18.83
CA THR A 61 -37.63 10.31 -18.97
C THR A 61 -36.99 8.98 -18.59
N VAL A 62 -36.06 8.49 -19.42
CA VAL A 62 -35.39 7.21 -19.21
C VAL A 62 -33.90 7.43 -19.02
N GLU A 63 -33.40 6.97 -17.88
CA GLU A 63 -32.00 7.06 -17.49
C GLU A 63 -31.40 5.67 -17.29
N GLU A 64 -30.08 5.57 -17.44
CA GLU A 64 -29.38 4.38 -16.98
C GLU A 64 -29.41 4.33 -15.45
N ASN A 65 -29.64 3.15 -14.88
CA ASN A 65 -29.43 2.97 -13.44
C ASN A 65 -27.92 2.97 -13.17
N LEU A 66 -27.40 4.15 -12.86
CA LEU A 66 -25.98 4.38 -12.63
C LEU A 66 -25.55 3.70 -11.32
N THR A 67 -24.39 3.06 -11.35
CA THR A 67 -23.74 2.62 -10.12
C THR A 67 -23.02 3.81 -9.50
N ILE A 68 -23.52 4.30 -8.37
CA ILE A 68 -22.85 5.33 -7.57
C ILE A 68 -21.74 4.65 -6.77
N LYS A 69 -20.48 5.05 -6.98
CA LYS A 69 -19.34 4.59 -6.18
C LYS A 69 -19.02 5.63 -5.11
N LEU A 70 -18.72 5.18 -3.90
CA LEU A 70 -18.08 6.03 -2.88
C LEU A 70 -16.70 6.44 -3.40
N HIS A 71 -16.41 7.74 -3.44
CA HIS A 71 -15.06 8.24 -3.71
C HIS A 71 -14.20 8.03 -2.46
N ALA A 72 -13.51 6.89 -2.38
CA ALA A 72 -12.34 6.76 -1.51
C ALA A 72 -11.14 7.22 -2.33
N GLU A 73 -10.68 8.46 -2.16
CA GLU A 73 -9.47 8.92 -2.84
C GLU A 73 -8.24 8.25 -2.21
N GLU A 74 -7.29 7.82 -3.04
CA GLU A 74 -5.96 7.39 -2.60
C GLU A 74 -5.19 8.60 -2.05
N GLU A 75 -4.87 8.57 -0.76
CA GLU A 75 -4.02 9.57 -0.13
C GLU A 75 -2.56 9.25 -0.45
N ILE A 76 -1.87 10.17 -1.11
CA ILE A 76 -0.42 10.08 -1.25
C ILE A 76 0.19 10.68 0.03
N PRO A 77 0.81 9.87 0.92
CA PRO A 77 1.29 10.37 2.21
C PRO A 77 2.33 11.47 2.01
N TRP A 78 2.40 12.42 2.94
CA TRP A 78 3.31 13.57 2.83
C TRP A 78 4.76 13.13 2.62
N GLY A 79 5.19 12.05 3.28
CA GLY A 79 6.55 11.54 3.15
C GLY A 79 6.87 11.03 1.74
N VAL A 80 5.89 10.37 1.10
CA VAL A 80 5.97 9.90 -0.29
C VAL A 80 6.03 11.08 -1.27
N LYS A 81 5.26 12.15 -1.00
CA LYS A 81 5.34 13.41 -1.75
C LYS A 81 6.70 14.09 -1.58
N TYR A 82 7.18 14.22 -0.34
CA TYR A 82 8.42 14.90 0.03
C TYR A 82 9.64 14.30 -0.68
N VAL A 83 9.74 12.97 -0.71
CA VAL A 83 10.84 12.31 -1.42
C VAL A 83 10.72 12.37 -2.95
N GLY A 84 9.61 12.92 -3.46
CA GLY A 84 9.35 13.10 -4.89
C GLY A 84 9.10 11.79 -5.62
N ALA A 85 8.46 10.81 -4.97
CA ALA A 85 8.12 9.52 -5.58
C ALA A 85 7.20 9.71 -6.79
N GLN A 86 6.19 10.58 -6.68
CA GLN A 86 5.22 10.90 -7.73
C GLN A 86 5.87 11.29 -9.07
N ARG A 87 6.91 12.13 -9.01
CA ARG A 87 7.65 12.55 -10.20
C ARG A 87 8.42 11.39 -10.85
N ARG A 88 8.86 10.42 -10.05
CA ARG A 88 9.67 9.26 -10.48
C ARG A 88 8.81 8.15 -11.08
N TRP A 89 7.57 7.99 -10.65
CA TRP A 89 6.64 6.97 -11.18
C TRP A 89 6.43 7.07 -12.69
N LYS A 90 6.57 8.26 -13.29
CA LYS A 90 6.57 8.45 -14.75
C LYS A 90 7.62 7.61 -15.49
N LYS A 91 8.69 7.20 -14.79
CA LYS A 91 9.81 6.42 -15.34
C LYS A 91 9.80 4.95 -14.87
N GLY A 92 8.74 4.53 -14.19
CA GLY A 92 8.60 3.20 -13.58
C GLY A 92 8.33 3.29 -12.09
N LYS A 93 7.60 2.32 -11.53
CA LYS A 93 7.16 2.32 -10.12
C LYS A 93 7.77 1.19 -9.28
N GLY A 94 8.89 0.62 -9.73
CA GLY A 94 9.66 -0.35 -8.95
C GLY A 94 9.51 -1.82 -9.36
N ALA A 95 8.80 -2.11 -10.45
CA ALA A 95 8.56 -3.47 -10.93
C ALA A 95 9.87 -4.29 -11.07
N GLY A 96 9.80 -5.55 -10.64
CA GLY A 96 10.90 -6.52 -10.73
C GLY A 96 11.92 -6.48 -9.59
N VAL A 97 11.93 -5.43 -8.76
CA VAL A 97 12.84 -5.33 -7.60
C VAL A 97 12.29 -6.11 -6.42
N LYS A 98 13.14 -6.94 -5.80
CA LYS A 98 12.85 -7.73 -4.60
C LYS A 98 13.40 -7.03 -3.35
N ILE A 99 12.52 -6.74 -2.40
CA ILE A 99 12.85 -6.02 -1.17
C ILE A 99 12.56 -6.92 0.02
N GLY A 100 13.58 -7.29 0.79
CA GLY A 100 13.43 -7.98 2.07
C GLY A 100 13.18 -6.97 3.19
N VAL A 101 12.15 -7.17 4.01
CA VAL A 101 11.90 -6.37 5.21
C VAL A 101 12.12 -7.24 6.43
N ILE A 102 13.21 -6.98 7.16
CA ILE A 102 13.54 -7.68 8.41
C ILE A 102 12.88 -6.94 9.55
N ASP A 103 11.74 -7.47 10.04
CA ASP A 103 10.89 -6.77 11.00
C ASP A 103 9.99 -7.75 11.80
N THR A 104 8.90 -7.25 12.37
CA THR A 104 7.91 -7.94 13.22
C THR A 104 6.82 -8.70 12.44
N GLY A 105 6.94 -8.74 11.12
CA GLY A 105 5.98 -9.40 10.22
C GLY A 105 5.06 -8.43 9.47
N ILE A 106 4.57 -8.87 8.32
CA ILE A 106 3.67 -8.13 7.45
C ILE A 106 2.28 -8.79 7.41
N SER A 107 1.21 -8.00 7.61
CA SER A 107 -0.18 -8.44 7.41
C SER A 107 -0.41 -8.71 5.93
N ARG A 108 -0.22 -9.97 5.51
CA ARG A 108 -0.22 -10.39 4.10
C ARG A 108 -1.60 -10.29 3.43
N ASP A 109 -2.64 -10.26 4.24
CA ASP A 109 -4.03 -10.09 3.84
C ASP A 109 -4.44 -8.62 3.71
N HIS A 110 -3.59 -7.68 4.14
CA HIS A 110 -3.89 -6.26 4.05
C HIS A 110 -4.12 -5.87 2.58
N PHE A 111 -5.23 -5.20 2.31
CA PHE A 111 -5.67 -4.91 0.95
C PHE A 111 -4.70 -4.08 0.10
N GLU A 112 -3.80 -3.31 0.73
CA GLU A 112 -2.73 -2.52 0.09
C GLU A 112 -1.45 -3.32 -0.16
N LEU A 113 -1.28 -4.47 0.50
CA LEU A 113 -0.03 -5.23 0.53
C LEU A 113 -0.13 -6.62 -0.09
N LYS A 114 -1.33 -7.22 -0.09
CA LYS A 114 -1.55 -8.63 -0.47
C LYS A 114 -1.01 -8.99 -1.86
N ASN A 115 -1.03 -8.06 -2.80
CA ASN A 115 -0.54 -8.27 -4.16
C ASN A 115 0.97 -8.06 -4.30
N ARG A 116 1.59 -7.41 -3.30
CA ARG A 116 3.02 -7.05 -3.29
C ARG A 116 3.87 -7.99 -2.47
N VAL A 117 3.32 -8.59 -1.41
CA VAL A 117 4.01 -9.62 -0.63
C VAL A 117 4.14 -10.89 -1.47
N LYS A 118 5.37 -11.27 -1.84
CA LYS A 118 5.63 -12.43 -2.71
C LYS A 118 6.14 -13.66 -2.00
N GLY A 119 6.47 -13.54 -0.72
CA GLY A 119 7.00 -14.63 0.08
C GLY A 119 7.62 -14.10 1.36
N GLY A 120 8.39 -14.94 2.03
CA GLY A 120 9.04 -14.57 3.28
C GLY A 120 9.40 -15.78 4.11
N VAL A 121 9.93 -15.51 5.30
CA VAL A 121 10.32 -16.51 6.30
C VAL A 121 9.97 -15.97 7.68
N ASP A 122 9.57 -16.86 8.59
CA ASP A 122 9.31 -16.52 9.98
C ASP A 122 10.31 -17.23 10.88
N PHE A 123 11.10 -16.46 11.63
CA PHE A 123 12.10 -16.98 12.57
C PHE A 123 11.63 -16.97 14.03
N VAL A 124 10.45 -16.39 14.31
CA VAL A 124 9.91 -16.24 15.66
C VAL A 124 8.51 -16.83 15.74
N ARG A 125 7.91 -16.82 16.94
CA ARG A 125 6.54 -17.27 17.19
C ARG A 125 5.73 -16.09 17.76
N GLY A 126 4.42 -16.30 17.92
CA GLY A 126 3.51 -15.29 18.47
C GLY A 126 2.84 -14.45 17.39
N ARG A 127 2.07 -13.43 17.80
CA ARG A 127 1.29 -12.59 16.89
C ARG A 127 2.16 -11.51 16.25
N GLN A 128 1.66 -10.89 15.18
CA GLN A 128 2.34 -9.76 14.55
C GLN A 128 2.16 -8.50 15.42
N ASN A 129 3.24 -7.73 15.60
CA ASN A 129 3.23 -6.46 16.33
C ASN A 129 2.54 -5.33 15.53
N GLY A 130 2.76 -5.32 14.22
CA GLY A 130 2.22 -4.33 13.27
C GLY A 130 3.26 -3.35 12.72
N HIS A 131 4.40 -3.17 13.38
CA HIS A 131 5.49 -2.31 12.90
C HIS A 131 5.96 -2.68 11.47
N GLY A 132 6.14 -3.97 11.18
CA GLY A 132 6.57 -4.44 9.85
C GLY A 132 5.54 -4.19 8.77
N THR A 133 4.25 -4.24 9.11
CA THR A 133 3.16 -3.87 8.21
C THR A 133 3.20 -2.38 7.88
N HIS A 134 3.51 -1.53 8.87
CA HIS A 134 3.65 -0.09 8.67
C HIS A 134 4.85 0.23 7.78
N VAL A 135 6.00 -0.36 8.04
CA VAL A 135 7.20 -0.24 7.21
C VAL A 135 6.93 -0.69 5.78
N ALA A 136 6.25 -1.82 5.59
CA ALA A 136 5.90 -2.35 4.27
C ALA A 136 5.03 -1.38 3.45
N GLY A 137 4.03 -0.75 4.06
CA GLY A 137 3.16 0.21 3.37
C GLY A 137 3.90 1.43 2.84
N ILE A 138 4.89 1.95 3.59
CA ILE A 138 5.71 3.07 3.15
C ILE A 138 6.47 2.71 1.86
N ILE A 139 6.93 1.46 1.75
CA ILE A 139 7.68 1.00 0.58
C ILE A 139 6.74 0.69 -0.58
N VAL A 140 5.73 -0.17 -0.37
CA VAL A 140 5.00 -0.83 -1.46
C VAL A 140 3.48 -0.76 -1.39
N ALA A 141 2.85 0.06 -0.53
CA ALA A 141 1.39 0.19 -0.57
C ALA A 141 0.92 0.46 -2.01
N GLU A 142 -0.03 -0.33 -2.48
CA GLU A 142 -0.34 -0.47 -3.89
C GLU A 142 -1.01 0.78 -4.44
N MET A 143 -0.61 1.21 -5.64
CA MET A 143 -1.29 2.29 -6.35
C MET A 143 -2.60 1.74 -6.95
N ASN A 144 -3.69 1.79 -6.21
CA ASN A 144 -4.96 1.15 -6.51
C ASN A 144 -6.18 2.07 -6.36
N GLN A 145 -5.96 3.39 -6.22
CA GLN A 145 -7.00 4.42 -6.10
C GLN A 145 -7.86 4.28 -4.83
N ARG A 146 -7.32 3.73 -3.75
CA ARG A 146 -7.91 3.75 -2.41
C ARG A 146 -6.79 3.83 -1.37
N GLY A 147 -7.13 4.14 -0.13
CA GLY A 147 -6.20 4.09 1.00
C GLY A 147 -4.96 4.95 0.78
N ILE A 148 -3.78 4.33 0.72
CA ILE A 148 -2.50 5.05 0.50
C ILE A 148 -1.63 4.38 -0.55
N VAL A 149 -0.64 5.11 -1.05
CA VAL A 149 0.39 4.57 -1.95
C VAL A 149 1.79 4.69 -1.36
N GLY A 150 2.60 3.63 -1.53
CA GLY A 150 3.99 3.58 -1.11
C GLY A 150 4.94 4.24 -2.11
N VAL A 151 6.22 4.37 -1.75
CA VAL A 151 7.24 5.00 -2.61
C VAL A 151 7.48 4.20 -3.90
N SER A 152 7.50 2.87 -3.82
CA SER A 152 7.81 1.94 -4.90
C SER A 152 6.69 0.90 -5.07
N PRO A 153 5.48 1.33 -5.49
CA PRO A 153 4.24 0.55 -5.37
C PRO A 153 4.16 -0.68 -6.30
N GLU A 154 5.11 -0.87 -7.22
CA GLU A 154 5.17 -2.07 -8.08
C GLU A 154 6.29 -3.04 -7.68
N SER A 155 7.11 -2.71 -6.68
CA SER A 155 8.14 -3.64 -6.16
C SER A 155 7.53 -4.84 -5.44
N HIS A 156 8.32 -5.92 -5.34
CA HIS A 156 7.96 -7.10 -4.57
C HIS A 156 8.57 -7.01 -3.18
N ILE A 157 7.76 -7.21 -2.16
CA ILE A 157 8.22 -7.25 -0.77
C ILE A 157 8.23 -8.69 -0.26
N TYR A 158 9.23 -9.01 0.55
CA TYR A 158 9.42 -10.29 1.20
C TYR A 158 9.42 -10.06 2.71
N ASP A 159 8.52 -10.77 3.38
CA ASP A 159 8.24 -10.67 4.81
C ASP A 159 9.25 -11.52 5.59
N ILE A 160 10.33 -10.91 6.08
CA ILE A 160 11.39 -11.59 6.81
C ILE A 160 11.17 -11.32 8.30
N ARG A 161 10.26 -12.08 8.90
CA ARG A 161 9.88 -11.87 10.28
C ARG A 161 10.96 -12.38 11.22
N ALA A 162 11.61 -11.45 11.91
CA ALA A 162 12.74 -11.68 12.80
C ALA A 162 12.52 -11.13 14.21
N PHE A 163 11.44 -10.36 14.43
CA PHE A 163 11.08 -9.78 15.72
C PHE A 163 9.73 -10.33 16.20
N ASP A 164 9.65 -10.62 17.51
CA ASP A 164 8.44 -11.12 18.17
C ASP A 164 7.36 -10.03 18.37
N GLU A 165 6.29 -10.36 19.10
CA GLU A 165 5.17 -9.45 19.31
C GLU A 165 5.53 -8.23 20.18
N GLU A 166 6.58 -8.34 20.99
CA GLU A 166 7.18 -7.27 21.78
C GLU A 166 8.22 -6.45 21.00
N GLY A 167 8.50 -6.79 19.74
CA GLY A 167 9.51 -6.11 18.93
C GLY A 167 10.94 -6.45 19.36
N LYS A 168 11.18 -7.65 19.90
CA LYS A 168 12.49 -8.13 20.31
C LYS A 168 13.02 -9.19 19.35
N SER A 169 14.34 -9.24 19.22
CA SER A 169 15.04 -10.25 18.43
C SER A 169 16.38 -10.58 19.07
N SER A 170 16.88 -11.78 18.76
CA SER A 170 18.26 -12.15 19.09
C SER A 170 19.19 -11.79 17.93
N LEU A 171 20.45 -11.47 18.24
CA LEU A 171 21.45 -11.25 17.19
C LEU A 171 21.57 -12.45 16.24
N ALA A 172 21.50 -13.69 16.76
CA ALA A 172 21.54 -14.90 15.96
C ALA A 172 20.38 -14.96 14.94
N THR A 173 19.19 -14.52 15.33
CA THR A 173 18.03 -14.41 14.43
C THR A 173 18.27 -13.36 13.34
N ILE A 174 18.83 -12.20 13.69
CA ILE A 174 19.16 -11.15 12.71
C ILE A 174 20.20 -11.63 11.69
N LEU A 175 21.24 -12.33 12.14
CA LEU A 175 22.25 -12.93 11.24
C LEU A 175 21.60 -13.93 10.26
N ARG A 176 20.69 -14.78 10.74
CA ARG A 176 19.93 -15.72 9.89
C ARG A 176 19.03 -15.00 8.90
N ALA A 177 18.37 -13.92 9.31
CA ALA A 177 17.49 -13.14 8.44
C ALA A 177 18.24 -12.44 7.30
N ILE A 178 19.41 -11.86 7.60
CA ILE A 178 20.26 -11.27 6.55
C ILE A 178 20.79 -12.37 5.63
N ASN A 179 21.27 -13.49 6.16
CA ASN A 179 21.76 -14.59 5.32
C ASN A 179 20.67 -15.17 4.41
N TRP A 180 19.44 -15.33 4.91
CA TRP A 180 18.30 -15.75 4.10
C TRP A 180 18.02 -14.75 2.97
N SER A 181 18.13 -13.44 3.25
CA SER A 181 17.95 -12.40 2.23
C SER A 181 18.95 -12.52 1.09
N ILE A 182 20.21 -12.82 1.42
CA ILE A 182 21.28 -13.06 0.44
C ILE A 182 20.98 -14.31 -0.38
N GLU A 183 20.66 -15.43 0.28
CA GLU A 183 20.41 -16.72 -0.36
C GLU A 183 19.17 -16.72 -1.27
N ASN A 184 18.19 -15.87 -0.97
CA ASN A 184 16.97 -15.73 -1.76
C ASN A 184 17.04 -14.58 -2.79
N GLY A 185 18.22 -13.97 -2.95
CA GLY A 185 18.50 -12.97 -3.98
C GLY A 185 17.64 -11.71 -3.83
N MET A 186 17.52 -11.17 -2.61
CA MET A 186 16.95 -9.85 -2.40
C MET A 186 17.86 -8.79 -3.03
N ASP A 187 17.29 -7.77 -3.66
CA ASP A 187 18.07 -6.64 -4.20
C ASP A 187 18.35 -5.61 -3.10
N ILE A 188 17.38 -5.40 -2.20
CA ILE A 188 17.46 -4.44 -1.09
C ILE A 188 16.94 -5.10 0.18
N VAL A 189 17.60 -4.86 1.31
CA VAL A 189 17.14 -5.25 2.64
C VAL A 189 16.92 -4.02 3.50
N ASN A 190 15.70 -3.84 3.99
CA ASN A 190 15.33 -2.78 4.91
C ASN A 190 15.37 -3.30 6.36
N MET A 191 16.13 -2.62 7.20
CA MET A 191 16.36 -2.93 8.61
C MET A 191 15.91 -1.73 9.47
N SER A 192 14.61 -1.67 9.76
CA SER A 192 14.01 -0.59 10.57
C SER A 192 14.15 -0.85 12.08
N PHE A 193 15.32 -1.34 12.50
CA PHE A 193 15.69 -1.63 13.89
C PHE A 193 17.09 -1.10 14.18
N GLY A 194 17.45 -1.07 15.46
CA GLY A 194 18.78 -0.66 15.91
C GLY A 194 19.22 -1.40 17.17
N MET A 195 20.54 -1.47 17.36
CA MET A 195 21.19 -1.92 18.57
C MET A 195 22.40 -1.03 18.89
N PRO A 196 22.69 -0.77 20.16
CA PRO A 196 23.75 0.17 20.53
C PRO A 196 25.16 -0.43 20.38
N GLN A 197 25.33 -1.74 20.53
CA GLN A 197 26.65 -2.38 20.50
C GLN A 197 27.10 -2.74 19.08
N TYR A 198 28.40 -2.60 18.80
CA TYR A 198 29.04 -3.18 17.62
C TYR A 198 29.09 -4.71 17.76
N SER A 199 28.89 -5.41 16.64
CA SER A 199 29.06 -6.86 16.53
C SER A 199 29.83 -7.21 15.28
N GLU A 200 30.96 -7.88 15.47
CA GLU A 200 31.81 -8.35 14.38
C GLU A 200 31.09 -9.36 13.47
N ALA A 201 30.23 -10.21 14.03
CA ALA A 201 29.43 -11.15 13.25
C ALA A 201 28.43 -10.42 12.33
N LEU A 202 27.80 -9.34 12.84
CA LEU A 202 26.87 -8.53 12.06
C LEU A 202 27.59 -7.74 10.97
N ALA A 203 28.76 -7.16 11.27
CA ALA A 203 29.61 -6.50 10.29
C ALA A 203 29.98 -7.44 9.13
N ARG A 204 30.38 -8.69 9.44
CA ARG A 204 30.74 -9.69 8.43
C ARG A 204 29.58 -10.09 7.53
N VAL A 205 28.38 -10.31 8.10
CA VAL A 205 27.22 -10.67 7.26
C VAL A 205 26.74 -9.51 6.40
N ILE A 206 26.86 -8.26 6.89
CA ILE A 206 26.59 -7.04 6.11
C ILE A 206 27.59 -6.94 4.96
N LYS A 207 28.88 -7.13 5.22
CA LYS A 207 29.89 -7.15 4.16
C LYS A 207 29.59 -8.24 3.13
N LYS A 208 29.23 -9.45 3.56
CA LYS A 208 28.82 -10.55 2.68
C LYS A 208 27.61 -10.17 1.80
N ALA A 209 26.63 -9.45 2.36
CA ALA A 209 25.47 -8.98 1.61
C ALA A 209 25.88 -7.97 0.51
N ASN A 210 26.72 -7.00 0.88
CA ASN A 210 27.25 -5.99 -0.04
C ASN A 210 28.12 -6.61 -1.15
N ASP A 211 28.98 -7.57 -0.82
CA ASP A 211 29.81 -8.31 -1.79
C ASP A 211 28.95 -9.10 -2.80
N ARG A 212 27.72 -9.44 -2.44
CA ARG A 212 26.71 -10.10 -3.30
C ARG A 212 25.79 -9.10 -4.01
N GLY A 213 26.02 -7.80 -3.86
CA GLY A 213 25.25 -6.73 -4.49
C GLY A 213 23.91 -6.42 -3.81
N VAL A 214 23.67 -6.95 -2.62
CA VAL A 214 22.46 -6.65 -1.85
C VAL A 214 22.65 -5.30 -1.16
N VAL A 215 21.75 -4.35 -1.41
CA VAL A 215 21.80 -3.04 -0.77
C VAL A 215 21.18 -3.11 0.62
N MET A 216 21.90 -2.63 1.63
CA MET A 216 21.46 -2.61 3.01
C MET A 216 21.02 -1.19 3.41
N VAL A 217 19.79 -1.03 3.91
CA VAL A 217 19.25 0.25 4.38
C VAL A 217 18.78 0.09 5.82
N ALA A 218 19.17 1.00 6.71
CA ALA A 218 18.84 0.89 8.13
C ALA A 218 18.43 2.22 8.77
N SER A 219 17.58 2.14 9.79
CA SER A 219 17.19 3.28 10.62
C SER A 219 18.34 3.73 11.51
N ALA A 220 18.54 5.05 11.65
CA ALA A 220 19.65 5.59 12.43
C ALA A 220 19.48 5.46 13.95
N GLY A 221 18.28 5.25 14.49
CA GLY A 221 18.02 5.22 15.94
C GLY A 221 17.15 6.39 16.41
N ASN A 222 16.48 6.22 17.56
CA ASN A 222 15.42 7.12 18.06
C ASN A 222 15.71 7.73 19.44
N ASN A 223 16.98 7.79 19.84
CA ASN A 223 17.38 8.28 21.17
C ASN A 223 18.01 9.69 21.15
N GLY A 224 18.10 10.34 19.98
CA GLY A 224 18.71 11.65 19.78
C GLY A 224 20.24 11.69 19.92
N GLY A 225 20.85 10.57 20.27
CA GLY A 225 22.30 10.39 20.43
C GLY A 225 22.96 9.93 19.14
N GLU A 226 23.96 9.07 19.27
CA GLU A 226 24.71 8.57 18.13
C GLU A 226 23.93 7.52 17.31
N VAL A 227 24.24 7.39 16.03
CA VAL A 227 23.61 6.43 15.09
C VAL A 227 23.77 4.98 15.57
N GLU A 228 22.71 4.20 15.65
CA GLU A 228 22.78 2.80 16.09
C GLU A 228 23.30 1.85 15.00
N TYR A 229 23.66 0.62 15.37
CA TYR A 229 23.93 -0.44 14.41
C TYR A 229 22.60 -1.13 14.02
N PRO A 230 22.38 -1.49 12.74
CA PRO A 230 23.39 -1.61 11.69
C PRO A 230 23.65 -0.34 10.87
N ALA A 231 22.91 0.75 11.06
CA ALA A 231 23.08 1.98 10.26
C ALA A 231 24.49 2.57 10.30
N ARG A 232 25.24 2.34 11.38
CA ARG A 232 26.64 2.80 11.52
C ARG A 232 27.68 1.92 10.81
N TYR A 233 27.35 0.73 10.32
CA TYR A 233 28.34 -0.11 9.62
C TYR A 233 28.67 0.44 8.23
N ASP A 234 29.93 0.27 7.82
CA ASP A 234 30.33 0.57 6.45
C ASP A 234 29.55 -0.30 5.45
N GLY A 235 29.06 0.33 4.38
CA GLY A 235 28.23 -0.32 3.37
C GLY A 235 26.76 -0.48 3.77
N VAL A 236 26.30 0.14 4.86
CA VAL A 236 24.86 0.30 5.15
C VAL A 236 24.49 1.74 4.87
N VAL A 237 23.34 1.96 4.22
CA VAL A 237 22.74 3.29 4.07
C VAL A 237 21.94 3.60 5.34
N GLY A 238 22.52 4.37 6.25
CA GLY A 238 21.82 4.80 7.46
C GLY A 238 20.92 6.00 7.23
N VAL A 239 19.73 5.97 7.82
CA VAL A 239 18.66 6.95 7.56
C VAL A 239 18.15 7.61 8.84
N SER A 240 18.38 8.91 8.94
CA SER A 240 17.83 9.78 9.99
C SER A 240 16.43 10.31 9.62
N ALA A 241 15.65 10.68 10.63
CA ALA A 241 14.27 11.12 10.49
C ALA A 241 14.16 12.64 10.46
N ILE A 242 13.35 13.14 9.52
CA ILE A 242 12.96 14.55 9.44
C ILE A 242 11.44 14.72 9.58
N ASP A 243 11.02 15.91 10.01
CA ASP A 243 9.63 16.33 10.03
C ASP A 243 9.17 16.93 8.68
N GLN A 244 7.91 17.38 8.63
CA GLN A 244 7.30 17.97 7.44
C GLN A 244 7.98 19.28 6.98
N ASN A 245 8.68 19.97 7.88
CA ASN A 245 9.42 21.19 7.59
C ASN A 245 10.85 20.89 7.09
N GLY A 246 11.23 19.61 7.05
CA GLY A 246 12.59 19.18 6.70
C GLY A 246 13.59 19.28 7.85
N ASN A 247 13.13 19.58 9.06
CA ASN A 247 14.00 19.64 10.24
C ASN A 247 14.29 18.24 10.74
N LEU A 248 15.51 18.02 11.25
CA LEU A 248 15.86 16.76 11.91
C LEU A 248 14.97 16.58 13.15
N ALA A 249 14.28 15.44 13.25
CA ALA A 249 13.45 15.14 14.40
C ALA A 249 14.31 15.08 15.68
N SER A 250 13.80 15.58 16.80
CA SER A 250 14.55 15.65 18.07
C SER A 250 15.06 14.28 18.53
N PHE A 251 14.25 13.24 18.33
CA PHE A 251 14.60 11.85 18.64
C PHE A 251 15.59 11.23 17.64
N SER A 252 15.78 11.79 16.45
CA SER A 252 16.62 11.17 15.44
C SER A 252 18.08 11.16 15.88
N SER A 253 18.64 9.96 15.96
CA SER A 253 20.08 9.77 16.14
C SER A 253 20.85 10.39 14.97
N ARG A 254 22.09 10.83 15.27
CA ARG A 254 22.92 11.68 14.41
C ARG A 254 24.40 11.32 14.53
N GLY A 255 25.22 11.81 13.60
CA GLY A 255 26.67 11.56 13.56
C GLY A 255 27.06 10.57 12.46
N LYS A 256 28.20 9.89 12.65
CA LYS A 256 28.75 8.94 11.65
C LYS A 256 27.73 7.84 11.32
N GLY A 257 27.53 7.55 10.04
CA GLY A 257 26.54 6.57 9.55
C GLY A 257 25.15 7.14 9.24
N ALA A 258 24.89 8.42 9.48
CA ALA A 258 23.64 9.08 9.06
C ALA A 258 23.75 9.58 7.60
N ASP A 259 23.80 8.67 6.62
CA ASP A 259 24.06 9.00 5.22
C ASP A 259 22.93 9.77 4.54
N ARG A 260 21.69 9.53 4.98
CA ARG A 260 20.47 10.07 4.37
C ARG A 260 19.51 10.58 5.44
N ARG A 261 18.65 11.50 5.01
CA ARG A 261 17.52 12.00 5.80
C ARG A 261 16.24 11.76 5.02
N ALA A 262 15.21 11.28 5.71
CA ALA A 262 13.91 11.02 5.11
C ALA A 262 12.76 11.25 6.10
N PRO A 263 11.53 11.44 5.59
CA PRO A 263 10.33 11.62 6.40
C PRO A 263 10.17 10.55 7.49
N GLY A 264 10.12 10.97 8.75
CA GLY A 264 9.99 10.06 9.90
C GLY A 264 9.08 10.57 11.01
N VAL A 265 8.33 11.65 10.80
CA VAL A 265 7.36 12.20 11.77
C VAL A 265 5.97 12.25 11.14
N ASP A 266 4.95 11.84 11.89
CA ASP A 266 3.55 11.73 11.46
C ASP A 266 3.39 10.98 10.15
N ILE A 267 4.06 9.83 10.04
CA ILE A 267 4.06 9.01 8.84
C ILE A 267 2.85 8.08 8.87
N LEU A 268 1.85 8.40 8.03
CA LEU A 268 0.71 7.53 7.78
C LEU A 268 1.15 6.32 6.95
N SER A 269 0.85 5.11 7.44
CA SER A 269 1.04 3.87 6.68
C SER A 269 0.03 2.79 7.07
N THR A 270 0.08 1.66 6.39
CA THR A 270 -0.74 0.46 6.62
C THR A 270 -0.53 -0.12 8.01
N TRP A 271 -1.56 -0.75 8.56
CA TRP A 271 -1.56 -1.37 9.89
C TRP A 271 -2.40 -2.66 9.87
N PRO A 272 -2.08 -3.69 10.68
CA PRO A 272 -2.85 -4.94 10.69
C PRO A 272 -4.36 -4.74 10.85
N GLY A 273 -5.15 -5.63 10.25
CA GLY A 273 -6.61 -5.55 10.25
C GLY A 273 -7.18 -4.57 9.21
N ASN A 274 -6.45 -4.35 8.10
CA ASN A 274 -6.83 -3.40 7.04
C ASN A 274 -6.99 -1.95 7.54
N GLN A 275 -6.17 -1.56 8.50
CA GLN A 275 -6.19 -0.23 9.12
C GLN A 275 -5.02 0.62 8.64
N PHE A 276 -5.01 1.88 9.05
CA PHE A 276 -3.89 2.80 8.86
C PHE A 276 -3.51 3.42 10.20
N ARG A 277 -2.21 3.73 10.37
CA ARG A 277 -1.70 4.35 11.60
C ARG A 277 -0.62 5.39 11.27
N LYS A 278 -0.57 6.46 12.06
CA LYS A 278 0.56 7.41 12.04
C LYS A 278 1.59 7.00 13.08
N LEU A 279 2.86 6.95 12.68
CA LEU A 279 3.99 6.64 13.57
C LEU A 279 5.15 7.63 13.36
N ASN A 280 5.98 7.71 14.39
CA ASN A 280 7.21 8.51 14.44
C ASN A 280 8.40 7.58 14.62
N GLY A 281 9.48 7.82 13.88
CA GLY A 281 10.73 7.10 14.03
C GLY A 281 11.61 7.13 12.79
N THR A 282 12.91 6.93 12.99
CA THR A 282 13.86 6.59 11.93
C THR A 282 13.48 5.28 11.23
N SER A 283 12.76 4.40 11.91
CA SER A 283 12.12 3.19 11.36
C SER A 283 11.11 3.48 10.25
N MET A 284 10.47 4.67 10.26
CA MET A 284 9.59 5.14 9.18
C MET A 284 10.36 5.93 8.11
N ALA A 285 11.53 6.48 8.44
CA ALA A 285 12.39 7.16 7.48
C ALA A 285 13.13 6.20 6.54
N ALA A 286 13.72 5.13 7.08
CA ALA A 286 14.42 4.10 6.31
C ALA A 286 13.63 3.55 5.10
N PRO A 287 12.35 3.14 5.23
CA PRO A 287 11.58 2.60 4.11
C PRO A 287 11.33 3.58 2.97
N HIS A 288 11.34 4.90 3.23
CA HIS A 288 11.27 5.88 2.14
C HIS A 288 12.53 5.82 1.26
N VAL A 289 13.71 5.70 1.86
CA VAL A 289 14.99 5.57 1.14
C VAL A 289 15.05 4.22 0.41
N THR A 290 14.64 3.14 1.07
CA THR A 290 14.49 1.80 0.45
C THR A 290 13.65 1.88 -0.81
N GLY A 291 12.47 2.51 -0.75
CA GLY A 291 11.61 2.67 -1.91
C GLY A 291 12.25 3.51 -3.04
N LEU A 292 12.95 4.60 -2.72
CA LEU A 292 13.66 5.39 -3.73
C LEU A 292 14.76 4.60 -4.43
N MET A 293 15.50 3.78 -3.68
CA MET A 293 16.54 2.90 -4.24
C MET A 293 15.91 1.83 -5.13
N ALA A 294 14.76 1.28 -4.76
CA ALA A 294 14.02 0.33 -5.59
C ALA A 294 13.56 0.96 -6.91
N LEU A 295 12.99 2.17 -6.89
CA LEU A 295 12.65 2.91 -8.11
C LEU A 295 13.86 3.11 -9.02
N GLN A 296 15.02 3.43 -8.43
CA GLN A 296 16.26 3.62 -9.19
C GLN A 296 16.79 2.32 -9.78
N MET A 297 16.73 1.21 -9.05
CA MET A 297 17.15 -0.12 -9.53
C MET A 297 16.25 -0.62 -10.65
N ALA A 298 14.92 -0.52 -10.50
CA ALA A 298 13.96 -0.95 -11.51
C ALA A 298 14.20 -0.27 -12.88
N ARG A 299 14.59 1.02 -12.87
CA ARG A 299 14.94 1.74 -14.10
C ARG A 299 16.17 1.13 -14.81
N ARG A 300 17.17 0.66 -14.07
CA ARG A 300 18.35 0.00 -14.64
C ARG A 300 18.00 -1.36 -15.24
N ILE A 301 17.12 -2.12 -14.60
CA ILE A 301 16.60 -3.41 -15.11
C ILE A 301 15.88 -3.19 -16.44
N LYS A 302 14.98 -2.20 -16.50
CA LYS A 302 14.23 -1.89 -17.73
C LYS A 302 15.14 -1.51 -18.90
N VAL A 303 16.15 -0.67 -18.67
CA VAL A 303 17.11 -0.28 -19.72
C VAL A 303 17.89 -1.49 -20.25
N LYS A 304 18.38 -2.37 -19.38
CA LYS A 304 19.08 -3.60 -19.81
C LYS A 304 18.19 -4.49 -20.66
N ALA A 305 16.91 -4.65 -20.30
CA ALA A 305 15.96 -5.46 -21.05
C ALA A 305 15.59 -4.91 -22.43
N THR A 306 15.72 -3.60 -22.68
CA THR A 306 15.45 -2.99 -24.00
C THR A 306 16.68 -2.91 -24.91
N THR A 307 17.88 -3.21 -24.40
CA THR A 307 19.15 -3.10 -25.15
C THR A 307 19.70 -4.47 -25.59
N VAL A 308 18.93 -5.53 -25.40
CA VAL A 308 19.20 -6.92 -25.86
C VAL A 308 18.13 -7.28 -26.88
#